data_AF-A0A655JPM0-F1
#
_entry.id   AF-A0A655JPM0-F1
#
_cell.length_a   1.000
_cell.length_b   1.000
_cell.length_c   1.000
_cell.angle_alpha   90.00
_cell.angle_beta   90.00
_cell.angle_gamma   90.00
#
_symmetry.space_group_name_H-M   'P 1'
#
loop_
_entity.id
_entity.type
_entity.pdbx_description
1 polymer ?
#
loop_
_entity_poly.entity_id
_entity_poly.type
_entity_poly.pdbx_seq_one_letter_code
_entity_poly.pdbx_strand_id
1 'polypeptide(L)' 'MLEYYPIRELRQLPDGSCEVAMTYASEDWMTRLLLGFGSDVRVLAPESLAQRVRDAATAALDAYQAAAPP' A
#
# COMPACT_ATOMS: atom_id res chain seq x y z
N MET A 1 5.13 18.24 -18.86
CA MET A 1 3.94 17.66 -18.20
C MET A 1 4.47 16.55 -17.32
N LEU A 2 4.50 16.74 -15.99
CA LEU A 2 5.11 15.80 -15.05
C LEU A 2 4.45 14.41 -15.21
N GLU A 3 5.21 13.41 -15.62
CA GLU A 3 4.78 12.00 -15.63
C GLU A 3 4.51 11.59 -14.19
N TYR A 4 3.25 11.68 -13.76
CA TYR A 4 2.94 11.94 -12.36
C TYR A 4 3.23 10.77 -11.42
N TYR A 5 3.26 9.53 -11.91
CA TYR A 5 3.81 8.37 -11.20
C TYR A 5 4.18 7.32 -12.26
N PRO A 6 5.45 6.95 -12.44
CA PRO A 6 5.83 5.93 -13.43
C PRO A 6 5.46 4.54 -12.89
N ILE A 7 4.16 4.24 -12.93
CA ILE A 7 3.62 2.91 -12.74
C ILE A 7 3.89 2.14 -14.03
N ARG A 8 4.62 1.04 -13.92
CA ARG A 8 4.86 0.10 -15.01
C ARG A 8 4.08 -1.16 -14.71
N GLU A 9 3.16 -1.53 -15.59
CA GLU A 9 2.56 -2.85 -15.55
C GLU A 9 3.63 -3.91 -15.87
N LEU A 10 3.77 -4.89 -14.99
CA LEU A 10 4.72 -5.99 -15.16
C LEU A 10 4.03 -7.19 -15.81
N ARG A 11 2.84 -7.55 -15.30
CA ARG A 11 2.00 -8.61 -15.85
C ARG A 11 0.57 -8.52 -15.34
N GLN A 12 -0.36 -9.05 -16.13
CA GLN A 12 -1.71 -9.36 -15.70
C GLN A 12 -1.76 -10.77 -15.14
N LEU A 13 -2.58 -10.96 -14.11
CA LEU A 13 -2.79 -12.23 -13.45
C LEU A 13 -4.12 -12.86 -13.89
N PRO A 14 -4.25 -14.20 -13.85
CA PRO A 14 -5.47 -14.89 -14.32
C PRO A 14 -6.75 -14.54 -13.55
N ASP A 15 -6.61 -14.00 -12.34
CA ASP A 15 -7.71 -13.55 -11.49
C ASP A 15 -8.20 -12.13 -11.83
N GLY A 16 -7.62 -11.49 -12.85
CA GLY A 16 -7.97 -10.14 -13.30
C GLY A 16 -7.20 -9.02 -12.57
N SER A 17 -6.31 -9.36 -11.63
CA SER A 17 -5.41 -8.38 -11.00
C SER A 17 -4.16 -8.11 -11.87
N CYS A 18 -3.39 -7.08 -11.53
CA CYS A 18 -2.13 -6.78 -12.20
C CYS A 18 -1.00 -6.58 -11.20
N GLU A 19 0.20 -7.05 -11.56
CA GLU A 19 1.41 -6.70 -10.87
C GLU A 19 2.02 -5.46 -11.50
N VAL A 20 2.34 -4.47 -10.67
CA VAL A 20 2.89 -3.20 -11.11
C VAL A 20 4.15 -2.85 -10.33
N ALA A 21 5.05 -2.11 -10.96
CA ALA A 21 6.18 -1.47 -10.31
C ALA A 21 6.01 0.05 -10.35
N MET A 22 6.19 0.72 -9.22
CA MET A 22 6.15 2.17 -9.12
C MET A 22 7.44 2.69 -8.51
N THR A 23 8.04 3.71 -9.14
CA THR A 23 9.12 4.48 -8.50
C THR A 23 8.51 5.55 -7.61
N TYR A 24 9.02 5.67 -6.38
CA TYR A 24 8.51 6.62 -5.39
C TYR A 24 9.65 7.26 -4.59
N ALA A 25 9.39 8.46 -4.08
CA ALA A 25 10.41 9.27 -3.40
C ALA A 25 10.47 9.06 -1.87
N SER A 26 9.40 8.55 -1.26
CA SER A 26 9.31 8.39 0.20
C SER A 26 8.46 7.19 0.58
N GLU A 27 8.98 6.35 1.48
CA GLU A 27 8.22 5.25 2.07
C GLU A 27 7.02 5.72 2.90
N ASP A 28 7.10 6.89 3.56
CA ASP A 28 5.98 7.42 4.34
C ASP A 28 4.81 7.81 3.46
N TRP A 29 5.11 8.50 2.35
CA TRP A 29 4.10 8.86 1.36
C TRP A 29 3.47 7.61 0.74
N MET A 30 4.29 6.65 0.33
CA MET A 30 3.81 5.39 -0.24
C MET A 30 2.97 4.60 0.75
N THR A 31 3.37 4.51 2.01
CA THR A 31 2.62 3.80 3.06
C THR A 31 1.21 4.36 3.19
N ARG A 32 1.08 5.69 3.28
CA ARG A 32 -0.23 6.36 3.39
C ARG A 32 -1.08 6.16 2.14
N LEU A 33 -0.47 6.23 0.96
CA LEU A 33 -1.16 5.97 -0.30
C LEU A 33 -1.73 4.55 -0.32
N LEU A 34 -0.90 3.55 0.04
CA LEU A 34 -1.29 2.14 0.05
C LEU A 34 -2.39 1.83 1.05
N LEU A 35 -2.36 2.43 2.23
CA LEU A 35 -3.45 2.30 3.21
C LEU A 35 -4.78 2.80 2.65
N GLY A 36 -4.78 3.81 1.77
CA GLY A 36 -5.97 4.34 1.11
C GLY A 36 -6.66 3.34 0.18
N PHE A 37 -5.94 2.33 -0.32
CA PHE A 37 -6.50 1.27 -1.17
C PHE A 37 -7.09 0.10 -0.38
N GLY A 38 -6.88 0.04 0.94
CA GLY A 38 -7.38 -1.05 1.76
C GLY A 38 -6.92 -2.43 1.24
N SER A 39 -7.86 -3.32 0.96
CA SER A 39 -7.61 -4.69 0.50
C SER A 39 -7.32 -4.82 -1.00
N ASP A 40 -7.51 -3.76 -1.79
CA ASP A 40 -7.41 -3.83 -3.25
C ASP A 40 -5.96 -3.88 -3.76
N VAL A 41 -4.99 -3.60 -2.88
CA VAL A 41 -3.56 -3.60 -3.21
C VAL A 41 -2.76 -4.40 -2.20
N ARG A 42 -1.73 -5.09 -2.68
CA ARG A 42 -0.74 -5.77 -1.85
C ARG A 42 0.67 -5.41 -2.29
N VAL A 43 1.53 -5.10 -1.32
CA VAL A 43 2.97 -4.91 -1.57
C VAL A 43 3.64 -6.28 -1.75
N LEU A 44 4.26 -6.49 -2.90
CA LEU A 44 5.06 -7.69 -3.19
C LEU A 44 6.53 -7.48 -2.81
N ALA A 45 7.07 -6.27 -3.06
CA ALA A 45 8.42 -5.86 -2.72
C ALA A 45 8.52 -4.32 -2.68
N PRO A 46 9.51 -3.74 -1.98
CA PRO A 46 10.41 -4.42 -1.04
C PRO A 46 9.67 -4.86 0.24
N GLU A 47 10.24 -5.83 0.95
CA GLU A 47 9.67 -6.34 2.20
C GLU A 47 9.56 -5.24 3.28
N SER A 48 10.51 -4.30 3.31
CA SER A 48 10.48 -3.16 4.22
C SER A 48 9.18 -2.35 4.09
N LEU A 49 8.75 -2.09 2.86
CA LEU A 49 7.51 -1.36 2.60
C LEU A 49 6.28 -2.19 3.00
N ALA A 50 6.29 -3.50 2.71
CA ALA A 50 5.21 -4.40 3.10
C ALA A 50 5.04 -4.43 4.63
N GLN A 51 6.15 -4.47 5.38
CA GLN A 51 6.13 -4.45 6.83
C GLN A 51 5.60 -3.11 7.36
N ARG A 52 6.05 -1.98 6.82
CA ARG A 52 5.56 -0.65 7.22
C ARG A 52 4.06 -0.47 7.02
N VAL A 53 3.52 -0.92 5.89
CA VAL A 53 2.08 -0.86 5.61
C VAL A 53 1.31 -1.73 6.60
N ARG A 54 1.81 -2.93 6.90
CA ARG A 54 1.21 -3.81 7.91
C ARG A 54 1.20 -3.15 9.28
N ASP A 55 2.33 -2.64 9.74
CA ASP A 55 2.46 -2.03 11.06
C ASP A 55 1.54 -0.81 11.21
N ALA A 56 1.47 0.03 10.17
CA ALA A 56 0.60 1.20 10.15
C ALA A 56 -0.90 0.82 10.12
N ALA A 57 -1.27 -0.23 9.38
CA ALA A 57 -2.64 -0.75 9.36
C ALA A 57 -3.03 -1.32 10.72
N THR A 58 -2.16 -2.10 11.36
CA THR A 58 -2.38 -2.64 12.70
C THR A 58 -2.53 -1.53 13.73
N ALA A 59 -1.65 -0.53 13.72
CA ALA A 59 -1.74 0.62 14.63
C ALA A 59 -3.06 1.40 14.46
N ALA A 60 -3.57 1.52 13.23
CA ALA A 60 -4.86 2.14 12.98
C ALA A 60 -6.03 1.31 13.55
N LEU A 61 -5.98 -0.01 13.39
CA LEU A 61 -6.99 -0.92 13.98
C LEU A 61 -6.97 -0.86 15.51
N ASP A 62 -5.79 -0.86 16.12
CA ASP A 62 -5.63 -0.75 17.57
C ASP A 62 -6.22 0.58 18.08
N ALA A 63 -5.97 1.68 17.35
CA ALA A 63 -6.55 2.98 17.68
C ALA A 63 -8.09 2.99 17.59
N TYR A 64 -8.67 2.34 16.57
CA TYR A 64 -10.13 2.20 16.47
C TYR A 64 -10.71 1.35 17.59
N GLN A 65 -10.05 0.27 17.98
CA GLN A 65 -10.47 -0.56 19.11
C GLN A 65 -10.43 0.22 20.43
N ALA A 66 -9.36 0.99 20.67
CA ALA A 66 -9.24 1.82 21.86
C ALA A 66 -10.27 2.95 21.91
N ALA A 67 -10.71 3.45 20.75
CA ALA A 67 -11.72 4.51 20.65
C ALA A 67 -13.17 3.98 20.68
N ALA A 68 -13.38 2.67 20.59
CA ALA A 68 -14.71 2.08 20.61
C ALA A 68 -15.33 2.18 22.03
N PRO A 69 -16.58 2.65 22.16
CA PRO A 69 -17.27 2.65 23.45
C PRO A 69 -17.53 1.21 23.94
N PRO A 70 -17.63 1.01 25.27
CA PRO A 70 -17.85 -0.31 25.88
C PRO A 70 -19.23 -0.90 25.57
#